data_AF-A0A430F5X9-F1
#
_entry.id   AF-A0A430F5X9-F1
#
_cell.length_a   1.000
_cell.length_b   1.000
_cell.length_c   1.000
_cell.angle_alpha   90.00
_cell.angle_beta   90.00
_cell.angle_gamma   90.00
#
_symmetry.space_group_name_H-M   'P 1'
#
loop_
_entity.id
_entity.type
_entity.pdbx_description
1 polymer ?
#
loop_
_entity_poly.entity_id
_entity_poly.type
_entity_poly.pdbx_seq_one_letter_code
_entity_poly.pdbx_strand_id
1 'polypeptide(L)'
;MLRASLRTARTLGISYKRFRGWTPSEGDTVEWDGCEQAWMLALDLYEQTHVCPLCGMDPGICHDEEKFNQLFDGADVYMCFASQAREFAMQKYAKSGVVEAPHSQTTRLKPRH
;
A
#
# COMPACT_ATOMS: atom_id res chain seq x y z
N MET A 1 9.97 -9.67 4.88
CA MET A 1 9.30 -9.30 6.15
C MET A 1 9.82 -7.99 6.74
N LEU A 2 11.14 -7.77 6.83
CA LEU A 2 11.73 -6.53 7.41
C LEU A 2 11.18 -5.22 6.82
N ARG A 3 11.14 -5.07 5.48
CA ARG A 3 10.61 -3.86 4.80
C ARG A 3 9.20 -3.49 5.25
N ALA A 4 8.31 -4.47 5.34
CA ALA A 4 6.92 -4.23 5.74
C ALA A 4 6.86 -3.72 7.19
N SER A 5 7.61 -4.34 8.09
CA SER A 5 7.68 -3.93 9.49
C SER A 5 8.31 -2.54 9.67
N LEU A 6 9.37 -2.20 8.92
CA LEU A 6 9.96 -0.86 8.95
C LEU A 6 8.98 0.20 8.44
N ARG A 7 8.22 -0.09 7.37
CA ARG A 7 7.16 0.80 6.89
C ARG A 7 6.08 1.00 7.95
N THR A 8 5.61 -0.06 8.59
CA THR A 8 4.61 0.04 9.67
C THR A 8 5.15 0.85 10.86
N ALA A 9 6.37 0.58 11.31
CA ALA A 9 7.01 1.34 12.39
C ALA A 9 7.08 2.84 12.07
N ARG A 10 7.54 3.19 10.85
CA ARG A 10 7.58 4.57 10.36
C ARG A 10 6.18 5.21 10.29
N THR A 11 5.17 4.49 9.80
CA THR A 11 3.77 4.98 9.75
C THR A 11 3.21 5.24 11.16
N LEU A 12 3.60 4.44 12.14
CA LEU A 12 3.22 4.62 13.54
C LEU A 12 4.05 5.70 14.26
N GLY A 13 5.12 6.21 13.64
CA GLY A 13 6.00 7.21 14.24
C GLY A 13 6.88 6.65 15.37
N ILE A 14 7.19 5.35 15.35
CA ILE A 14 7.98 4.66 16.37
C ILE A 14 9.23 3.99 15.77
N SER A 15 10.22 3.72 16.62
CA SER A 15 11.37 2.90 16.27
C SER A 15 10.97 1.47 15.88
N TYR A 16 11.79 0.82 15.07
CA TYR A 16 11.62 -0.61 14.79
C TYR A 16 11.78 -1.44 16.06
N LYS A 17 12.66 -1.03 16.98
CA LYS A 17 12.76 -1.60 18.33
C LYS A 17 11.42 -1.61 19.05
N ARG A 18 10.76 -0.46 19.19
CA ARG A 18 9.42 -0.38 19.81
C ARG A 18 8.39 -1.19 19.06
N PHE A 19 8.41 -1.16 17.72
CA PHE A 19 7.54 -1.99 16.90
C PHE A 19 7.72 -3.50 17.18
N ARG A 20 8.92 -3.91 17.56
CA ARG A 20 9.28 -5.28 17.95
C ARG A 20 9.04 -5.58 19.44
N GLY A 21 8.47 -4.66 20.21
CA GLY A 21 8.14 -4.84 21.62
C GLY A 21 9.24 -4.46 22.59
N TRP A 22 10.32 -3.80 22.14
CA TRP A 22 11.31 -3.24 23.04
C TRP A 22 10.71 -2.07 23.84
N THR A 23 11.05 -2.03 25.12
CA THR A 23 10.71 -0.94 26.04
C THR A 23 12.00 -0.41 26.68
N PRO A 24 12.15 0.92 26.83
CA PRO A 24 13.34 1.48 27.47
C PRO A 24 13.52 0.95 28.91
N SER A 25 14.76 0.62 29.25
CA SER A 25 15.23 0.34 30.60
C SER A 25 16.24 1.40 31.04
N GLU A 26 16.57 1.49 32.33
CA GLU A 26 17.50 2.50 32.87
C GLU A 26 18.90 2.45 32.23
N GLY A 27 19.30 1.31 31.67
CA GLY A 27 20.59 1.15 30.98
C GLY A 27 20.57 1.55 29.50
N ASP A 28 19.39 1.81 28.93
CA ASP A 28 19.26 2.18 27.53
C ASP A 28 19.51 3.68 27.34
N THR A 29 20.64 4.01 26.71
CA THR A 29 21.05 5.42 26.53
C THR A 29 20.48 6.05 25.25
N VAL A 30 20.15 5.24 24.24
CA VAL A 30 19.64 5.71 22.94
C VAL A 30 18.66 4.69 22.35
N GLU A 31 17.44 5.12 22.08
CA GLU A 31 16.46 4.34 21.32
C GLU A 31 16.86 4.27 19.83
N TRP A 32 16.91 5.43 19.17
CA TRP A 32 17.29 5.60 17.76
C TRP A 32 18.80 5.51 17.55
N ASP A 33 19.34 4.30 17.62
CA ASP A 33 20.74 4.07 17.35
C ASP A 33 21.09 4.22 15.86
N GLY A 34 22.40 4.18 15.55
CA GLY A 34 22.87 4.29 14.18
C GLY A 34 22.35 3.20 13.25
N CYS A 35 21.98 2.02 13.78
CA CYS A 35 21.42 0.94 12.99
C CYS A 35 19.98 1.26 12.58
N GLU A 36 19.15 1.72 13.51
CA GLU A 36 17.77 2.13 13.20
C GLU A 36 17.73 3.32 12.22
N GLN A 37 18.62 4.29 12.39
CA GLN A 37 18.76 5.41 11.47
C GLN A 37 19.16 4.93 10.07
N ALA A 38 20.16 4.04 9.97
CA ALA A 38 20.59 3.47 8.69
C ALA A 38 19.46 2.68 8.01
N TRP A 39 18.63 1.95 8.75
CA TRP A 39 17.47 1.27 8.18
C TRP A 39 16.40 2.23 7.67
N MET A 40 16.13 3.34 8.35
CA MET A 40 15.17 4.34 7.88
C MET A 40 15.66 5.00 6.58
N LEU A 41 16.95 5.36 6.51
CA LEU A 41 17.56 5.91 5.30
C LEU A 41 17.56 4.90 4.15
N ALA A 42 17.90 3.65 4.42
CA ALA A 42 17.87 2.60 3.41
C ALA A 42 16.46 2.31 2.90
N LEU A 43 15.44 2.37 3.78
CA LEU A 43 14.04 2.23 3.40
C LEU A 43 13.60 3.38 2.47
N ASP A 44 13.96 4.61 2.81
CA ASP A 44 13.65 5.79 2.00
C ASP A 44 14.29 5.71 0.61
N LEU A 45 15.59 5.38 0.55
CA LEU A 45 16.29 5.17 -0.72
C LEU A 45 15.62 4.05 -1.54
N TYR A 46 15.30 2.92 -0.91
CA TYR A 46 14.63 1.82 -1.59
C TYR A 46 13.27 2.23 -2.18
N GLU A 47 12.46 2.99 -1.43
CA GLU A 47 11.16 3.46 -1.91
C GLU A 47 11.30 4.45 -3.07
N GLN A 48 12.38 5.25 -3.12
CA GLN A 48 12.64 6.18 -4.22
C GLN A 48 13.16 5.49 -5.48
N THR A 49 13.93 4.41 -5.35
CA THR A 49 14.62 3.78 -6.50
C THR A 49 13.93 2.51 -7.01
N HIS A 50 13.22 1.77 -6.14
CA HIS A 50 12.65 0.45 -6.46
C HIS A 50 11.13 0.39 -6.35
N VAL A 51 10.46 1.52 -6.09
CA VAL A 51 8.99 1.58 -6.07
C VAL A 51 8.54 2.73 -6.97
N CYS A 52 7.92 2.38 -8.11
CA CYS A 52 7.37 3.37 -9.02
C CYS A 52 6.27 4.17 -8.32
N PRO A 53 6.33 5.52 -8.33
CA PRO A 53 5.35 6.36 -7.64
C PRO A 53 3.96 6.33 -8.29
N LEU A 54 3.85 5.83 -9.53
CA LEU A 54 2.59 5.76 -10.26
C LEU A 54 1.85 4.45 -10.02
N CYS A 55 2.55 3.32 -10.14
CA CYS A 55 1.94 1.99 -10.12
C CYS A 55 2.40 1.10 -8.95
N GLY A 56 3.43 1.51 -8.20
CA GLY A 56 3.97 0.75 -7.06
C GLY A 56 4.82 -0.47 -7.43
N MET A 57 5.05 -0.75 -8.72
CA MET A 57 5.93 -1.82 -9.18
C MET A 57 7.40 -1.40 -9.18
N ASP A 58 8.31 -2.37 -9.31
CA ASP A 58 9.72 -2.06 -9.55
C ASP A 58 9.89 -1.34 -10.91
N PRO A 59 10.53 -0.16 -10.96
CA PRO A 59 10.75 0.57 -12.21
C PRO A 59 11.51 -0.24 -13.28
N GLY A 60 12.40 -1.14 -12.87
CA GLY A 60 13.12 -2.04 -13.77
C GLY A 60 12.23 -3.08 -14.45
N ILE A 61 10.98 -3.24 -13.99
CA ILE A 61 9.94 -4.04 -14.64
C ILE A 61 8.97 -3.12 -15.37
N CYS A 62 8.36 -2.14 -14.70
CA CYS A 62 7.25 -1.39 -15.29
C CYS A 62 7.67 -0.35 -16.35
N HIS A 63 8.95 0.02 -16.42
CA HIS A 63 9.48 0.90 -17.48
C HIS A 63 10.22 0.11 -18.57
N ASP A 64 10.20 -1.22 -18.52
CA ASP A 64 10.78 -2.11 -19.51
C ASP A 64 9.66 -2.92 -20.16
N GLU A 65 9.28 -2.56 -21.38
CA GLU A 65 8.15 -3.15 -22.08
C GLU A 65 8.30 -4.67 -22.27
N GLU A 66 9.52 -5.13 -22.58
CA GLU A 66 9.77 -6.55 -22.81
C GLU A 66 9.60 -7.34 -21.51
N LYS A 67 10.21 -6.88 -20.41
CA LYS A 67 10.07 -7.53 -19.09
C LYS A 67 8.65 -7.46 -18.57
N PHE A 68 7.97 -6.33 -18.78
CA PHE A 68 6.57 -6.19 -18.41
C PHE A 68 5.72 -7.22 -19.15
N ASN A 69 5.85 -7.30 -20.47
CA ASN A 69 5.11 -8.27 -21.27
C ASN A 69 5.45 -9.71 -20.87
N GLN A 70 6.73 -10.06 -20.67
CA GLN A 70 7.11 -11.40 -20.19
C GLN A 70 6.50 -11.76 -18.82
N LEU A 71 6.37 -10.78 -17.91
CA LEU A 71 5.82 -11.01 -16.57
C LEU A 71 4.29 -11.16 -16.59
N PHE A 72 3.62 -10.44 -17.49
CA PHE A 72 2.17 -10.37 -17.56
C PHE A 72 1.55 -11.13 -18.73
N ASP A 73 2.35 -11.74 -19.60
CA ASP A 73 1.87 -12.59 -20.69
C ASP A 73 1.14 -13.82 -20.11
N GLY A 74 -0.11 -13.99 -20.51
CA GLY A 74 -0.99 -15.01 -19.95
C GLY A 74 -1.35 -14.82 -18.46
N ALA A 75 -1.16 -13.63 -17.88
CA ALA A 75 -1.51 -13.38 -16.48
C ALA A 75 -3.02 -13.56 -16.23
N ASP A 76 -3.35 -14.27 -15.15
CA ASP A 76 -4.72 -14.46 -14.70
C ASP A 76 -5.34 -13.14 -14.26
N VAL A 77 -6.37 -12.71 -14.98
CA VAL A 77 -7.14 -11.51 -14.61
C VAL A 77 -8.08 -11.90 -13.46
N TYR A 78 -7.71 -11.52 -12.23
CA TYR A 78 -8.61 -11.65 -11.10
C TYR A 78 -9.69 -10.56 -11.14
N MET A 79 -10.93 -10.96 -11.43
CA MET A 79 -12.08 -10.06 -11.46
C MET A 79 -12.80 -10.02 -10.10
N CYS A 80 -12.89 -8.83 -9.51
CA CYS A 80 -13.76 -8.60 -8.37
C CYS A 80 -15.21 -8.37 -8.85
N PHE A 81 -16.04 -9.42 -8.86
CA PHE A 81 -17.44 -9.32 -9.27
C PHE A 81 -18.23 -8.30 -8.46
N ALA A 82 -17.90 -8.09 -7.19
CA ALA A 82 -18.54 -7.07 -6.36
C ALA A 82 -18.24 -5.64 -6.85
N SER A 83 -17.01 -5.37 -7.30
CA SER A 83 -16.65 -4.08 -7.89
C SER A 83 -17.31 -3.89 -9.25
N GLN A 84 -17.34 -4.94 -10.08
CA GLN A 84 -18.00 -4.90 -11.38
C GLN A 84 -19.51 -4.66 -11.26
N ALA A 85 -20.20 -5.36 -10.34
CA ALA A 85 -21.63 -5.17 -10.12
C ALA A 85 -21.95 -3.75 -9.62
N ARG A 86 -21.09 -3.15 -8.77
CA ARG A 86 -21.23 -1.74 -8.35
C ARG A 86 -21.09 -0.78 -9.53
N GLU A 87 -20.08 -0.98 -10.37
CA GLU A 87 -19.88 -0.18 -11.58
C GLU A 87 -21.12 -0.23 -12.48
N PHE A 88 -21.66 -1.42 -12.76
CA PHE A 88 -22.88 -1.56 -13.58
C PHE A 88 -24.11 -0.91 -12.95
N ALA A 89 -24.32 -1.08 -11.64
CA ALA A 89 -25.42 -0.43 -10.93
C ALA A 89 -25.31 1.10 -11.01
N MET A 90 -24.08 1.65 -10.87
CA MET A 90 -23.83 3.09 -10.96
C MET A 90 -23.99 3.62 -12.39
N GLN A 91 -23.54 2.90 -13.41
CA GLN A 91 -23.77 3.27 -14.80
C GLN A 91 -25.27 3.31 -15.13
N LYS A 92 -26.05 2.33 -14.64
CA LYS A 92 -27.51 2.32 -14.78
C LYS A 92 -28.16 3.48 -14.02
N TYR A 93 -27.69 3.77 -12.81
CA TYR A 93 -28.14 4.88 -11.99
C TYR A 93 -27.86 6.25 -12.63
N ALA A 94 -26.64 6.49 -13.11
CA ALA A 94 -26.26 7.71 -13.83
C ALA A 94 -27.10 7.93 -15.09
N LYS A 95 -27.45 6.85 -15.81
CA LYS A 95 -28.31 6.89 -17.00
C LYS A 95 -29.80 7.09 -16.67
N SER A 96 -30.23 6.85 -15.44
CA SER A 96 -31.65 6.90 -15.03
C SER A 96 -32.16 8.30 -14.67
N GLY A 97 -31.28 9.29 -14.49
CA GLY A 97 -31.64 10.70 -14.30
C GLY A 97 -32.26 11.07 -12.95
N VAL A 98 -32.57 10.11 -12.07
CA VAL A 98 -33.07 10.37 -10.71
C VAL A 98 -31.95 10.07 -9.71
N VAL A 99 -31.43 11.12 -9.08
CA VAL A 99 -30.30 11.02 -8.15
C VAL A 99 -30.80 11.13 -6.70
N GLU A 100 -31.22 10.02 -6.11
CA GLU A 100 -31.37 9.92 -4.65
C GLU A 100 -30.07 9.36 -4.05
N ALA A 101 -29.28 10.23 -3.41
CA ALA A 101 -27.95 10.00 -2.84
C ALA A 101 -26.76 10.02 -3.85
N PRO A 102 -26.36 11.23 -4.34
CA PRO A 102 -25.22 11.43 -5.25
C PRO A 102 -23.86 10.99 -4.70
N HIS A 103 -23.72 10.81 -3.38
CA HIS A 103 -22.46 10.51 -2.71
C HIS A 103 -22.25 9.02 -2.39
N SER A 104 -23.09 8.12 -2.89
CA SER A 104 -22.95 6.66 -2.65
C SER A 104 -21.59 6.09 -3.07
N GLN A 105 -20.90 6.76 -3.99
CA GLN A 105 -19.52 6.48 -4.41
C GLN A 105 -18.49 6.51 -3.27
N THR A 106 -18.73 7.27 -2.19
CA THR A 106 -17.74 7.46 -1.10
C THR A 106 -17.97 6.55 0.10
N THR A 107 -19.06 5.77 0.13
CA THR A 107 -19.44 4.96 1.29
C THR A 107 -19.00 3.50 1.15
N ARG A 108 -18.04 3.10 2.00
CA ARG A 108 -17.65 1.70 2.18
C ARG A 108 -18.58 1.06 3.23
N LEU A 109 -19.32 0.02 2.85
CA LEU A 109 -20.09 -0.77 3.81
C LEU A 109 -19.13 -1.57 4.70
N LYS A 110 -19.29 -1.42 6.02
CA LYS A 110 -18.62 -2.21 7.05
C LYS A 110 -19.53 -3.38 7.43
N PRO A 111 -19.02 -4.61 7.59
CA PRO A 111 -19.83 -5.72 8.07
C PRO A 111 -20.40 -5.43 9.47
N ARG A 112 -21.61 -5.90 9.75
CA ARG A 112 -22.04 -6.11 11.13
C ARG A 112 -21.54 -7.50 11.53
N HIS A 113 -20.61 -7.49 12.47
CA HIS A 113 -19.90 -8.62 13.08
C HIS A 113 -18.69 -9.12 12.29
#